data_AF-A0A1G5DGJ6-F1
#
_entry.id   AF-A0A1G5DGJ6-F1
#
_cell.length_a   1.000
_cell.length_b   1.000
_cell.length_c   1.000
_cell.angle_alpha   90.00
_cell.angle_beta   90.00
_cell.angle_gamma   90.00
#
_symmetry.space_group_name_H-M   'P 1'
#
loop_
_entity.id
_entity.type
_entity.pdbx_description
1 polymer ?
#
loop_
_entity_poly.entity_id
_entity_poly.type
_entity_poly.pdbx_seq_one_letter_code
_entity_poly.pdbx_strand_id
1 'polypeptide(L)'
;MAKLGNELEKPLKCDFSALIDYGCITVSQCALMAVVTNIRGYFEDKHVEAVTHYMSLAYLDITEGRLNAKHPLTHIPYSEYLRMNKAGLFSFEGDDIQGPNWNWLIPLDEVERWIQSKGIYIDLDLFRAKIFAQGGKSLSDVVPKIEPVQTPILGVSDGQLVTHNSADGCFDTDKPNSCVDSLPVHSESDMDLIQTDVIEVDHAETMAALFDSVRIEVLEKMFPAKGKWKSWADHAGENGLCAARTSRAKFNPYKAAMWFLGQGIANWDQAHCYRVLAKNLPARSFDERHLLIDAQD
;
A
#
# COMPACT_ATOMS: atom_id res chain seq x y z
N MET A 1 8.73 12.74 -30.27
CA MET A 1 8.09 11.64 -29.52
C MET A 1 9.12 10.55 -29.18
N ALA A 2 10.16 10.86 -28.37
CA ALA A 2 11.18 9.86 -27.93
C ALA A 2 12.12 10.37 -26.81
N LYS A 3 11.59 11.01 -25.74
CA LYS A 3 12.45 11.48 -24.62
C LYS A 3 11.91 11.26 -23.20
N LEU A 4 10.77 10.58 -23.03
CA LEU A 4 10.20 10.33 -21.69
C LEU A 4 10.67 9.01 -21.04
N GLY A 5 11.28 8.09 -21.80
CA GLY A 5 11.66 6.76 -21.29
C GLY A 5 12.89 6.71 -20.37
N ASN A 6 13.79 7.69 -20.43
CA ASN A 6 15.06 7.63 -19.69
C ASN A 6 15.04 8.34 -18.31
N GLU A 7 13.94 8.99 -17.92
CA GLU A 7 13.82 9.63 -16.61
C GLU A 7 13.36 8.65 -15.52
N LEU A 8 12.74 7.53 -15.89
CA LEU A 8 12.21 6.51 -14.97
C LEU A 8 13.26 5.50 -14.48
N GLU A 9 14.42 5.40 -15.13
CA GLU A 9 15.50 4.50 -14.71
C GLU A 9 16.49 5.13 -13.71
N LYS A 10 16.22 6.35 -13.22
CA LYS A 10 17.10 6.95 -12.21
C LYS A 10 16.95 6.15 -10.91
N PRO A 11 18.01 5.48 -10.41
CA PRO A 11 17.92 4.70 -9.19
C PRO A 11 17.43 5.61 -8.05
N LEU A 12 16.48 5.11 -7.26
CA LEU A 12 15.97 5.81 -6.08
C LEU A 12 17.14 6.16 -5.16
N LYS A 13 17.56 7.42 -5.17
CA LYS A 13 18.63 7.91 -4.30
C LYS A 13 18.07 8.02 -2.89
N CYS A 14 18.22 6.96 -2.11
CA CYS A 14 17.87 6.94 -0.70
C CYS A 14 18.94 7.70 0.10
N ASP A 15 18.55 8.71 0.85
CA ASP A 15 19.44 9.41 1.78
C ASP A 15 19.57 8.62 3.09
N PHE A 16 20.76 8.08 3.38
CA PHE A 16 21.07 7.34 4.61
C PHE A 16 21.74 8.21 5.68
N SER A 17 21.75 9.54 5.54
CA SER A 17 22.37 10.42 6.54
C SER A 17 21.79 10.20 7.94
N ALA A 18 20.46 10.04 8.06
CA ALA A 18 19.81 9.75 9.33
C ALA A 18 20.26 8.42 9.96
N LEU A 19 20.62 7.44 9.13
CA LEU A 19 21.13 6.15 9.59
C LEU A 19 22.53 6.27 10.16
N ILE A 20 23.37 7.04 9.49
CA ILE A 20 24.75 7.29 9.89
C ILE A 20 24.78 8.08 11.21
N ASP A 21 23.94 9.11 11.32
CA ASP A 21 23.99 10.04 12.44
C ASP A 21 23.24 9.53 13.68
N TYR A 22 22.14 8.79 13.50
CA TYR A 22 21.22 8.45 14.59
C TYR A 22 20.89 6.95 14.72
N GLY A 23 21.44 6.09 13.87
CA GLY A 23 21.13 4.66 13.88
C GLY A 23 19.65 4.37 13.56
N CYS A 24 19.01 5.25 12.77
CA CYS A 24 17.60 5.16 12.40
C CYS A 24 17.44 5.20 10.87
N ILE A 25 16.43 4.51 10.34
CA ILE A 25 16.05 4.65 8.92
C ILE A 25 14.65 5.23 8.81
N THR A 26 14.28 5.74 7.65
CA THR A 26 12.91 6.23 7.44
C THR A 26 11.89 5.09 7.34
N VAL A 27 10.61 5.37 7.59
CA VAL A 27 9.51 4.40 7.36
C VAL A 27 9.55 3.84 5.94
N SER A 28 9.80 4.69 4.93
CA SER A 28 9.99 4.22 3.55
C SER A 28 11.16 3.27 3.38
N GLN A 29 12.31 3.59 3.98
CA GLN A 29 13.49 2.72 3.91
C GLN A 29 13.22 1.37 4.59
N CYS A 30 12.50 1.36 5.72
CA CYS A 30 12.07 0.16 6.41
C CYS A 30 11.18 -0.73 5.52
N ALA A 31 10.17 -0.13 4.87
CA ALA A 31 9.29 -0.86 3.95
C ALA A 31 10.05 -1.38 2.72
N LEU A 32 10.93 -0.58 2.15
CA LEU A 32 11.75 -0.98 1.01
C LEU A 32 12.70 -2.14 1.38
N MET A 33 13.29 -2.11 2.57
CA MET A 33 14.12 -3.21 3.06
C MET A 33 13.34 -4.51 3.13
N ALA A 34 12.12 -4.50 3.70
CA ALA A 34 11.27 -5.69 3.77
C ALA A 34 11.00 -6.28 2.37
N VAL A 35 10.68 -5.44 1.38
CA VAL A 35 10.47 -5.87 0.00
C VAL A 35 11.72 -6.47 -0.61
N VAL A 36 12.85 -5.76 -0.53
CA VAL A 36 14.09 -6.21 -1.17
C VAL A 36 14.63 -7.49 -0.53
N THR A 37 14.42 -7.71 0.77
CA THR A 37 14.79 -8.98 1.40
C THR A 37 13.89 -10.14 1.00
N ASN A 38 12.62 -9.88 0.74
CA ASN A 38 11.66 -10.91 0.35
C ASN A 38 11.83 -11.30 -1.12
N ILE A 39 12.14 -10.31 -1.96
CA ILE A 39 12.31 -10.47 -3.38
C ILE A 39 13.80 -10.68 -3.66
N ARG A 40 14.22 -11.95 -3.69
CA ARG A 40 15.60 -12.38 -4.00
C ARG A 40 15.98 -12.06 -5.46
N GLY A 41 16.05 -10.79 -5.86
CA GLY A 41 16.26 -10.39 -7.26
C GLY A 41 16.18 -8.89 -7.54
N TYR A 42 16.04 -8.55 -8.82
CA TYR A 42 15.95 -7.16 -9.30
C TYR A 42 14.63 -6.51 -8.85
N PHE A 43 14.69 -5.21 -8.55
CA PHE A 43 13.51 -4.41 -8.24
C PHE A 43 12.78 -4.04 -9.54
N GLU A 44 11.60 -4.63 -9.79
CA GLU A 44 10.71 -4.35 -10.92
C GLU A 44 9.53 -3.47 -10.47
N ASP A 45 8.83 -2.84 -11.42
CA ASP A 45 7.69 -1.95 -11.14
C ASP A 45 6.59 -2.63 -10.30
N LYS A 46 6.38 -3.94 -10.47
CA LYS A 46 5.46 -4.74 -9.65
C LYS A 46 5.81 -4.77 -8.15
N HIS A 47 7.04 -4.39 -7.78
CA HIS A 47 7.47 -4.33 -6.38
C HIS A 47 7.10 -3.00 -5.71
N VAL A 48 6.67 -1.99 -6.47
CA VAL A 48 6.16 -0.72 -5.91
C VAL A 48 4.89 -0.96 -5.08
N GLU A 49 4.02 -1.87 -5.52
CA GLU A 49 2.84 -2.29 -4.76
C GLU A 49 3.23 -2.98 -3.45
N ALA A 50 4.24 -3.85 -3.49
CA ALA A 50 4.78 -4.47 -2.28
C ALA A 50 5.33 -3.43 -1.31
N VAL A 51 6.06 -2.41 -1.79
CA VAL A 51 6.56 -1.32 -0.94
C VAL A 51 5.39 -0.57 -0.29
N THR A 52 4.38 -0.25 -1.08
CA THR A 52 3.16 0.44 -0.60
C THR A 52 2.44 -0.39 0.46
N HIS A 53 2.37 -1.71 0.27
CA HIS A 53 1.82 -2.65 1.24
C HIS A 53 2.59 -2.64 2.57
N TYR A 54 3.92 -2.79 2.53
CA TYR A 54 4.74 -2.75 3.75
C TYR A 54 4.74 -1.37 4.43
N MET A 55 4.63 -0.27 3.67
CA MET A 55 4.44 1.06 4.24
C MET A 55 3.12 1.16 5.01
N SER A 56 2.03 0.65 4.43
CA SER A 56 0.71 0.61 5.08
C SER A 56 0.73 -0.21 6.37
N LEU A 57 1.39 -1.38 6.36
CA LEU A 57 1.60 -2.19 7.56
C LEU A 57 2.42 -1.46 8.62
N ALA A 58 3.49 -0.76 8.23
CA ALA A 58 4.31 0.01 9.17
C ALA A 58 3.50 1.13 9.82
N TYR A 59 2.66 1.85 9.07
CA TYR A 59 1.78 2.88 9.63
C TYR A 59 0.74 2.30 10.60
N LEU A 60 0.15 1.16 10.27
CA LEU A 60 -0.77 0.48 11.17
C LEU A 60 -0.06 0.09 12.48
N ASP A 61 1.14 -0.48 12.39
CA ASP A 61 1.93 -0.85 13.56
C ASP A 61 2.40 0.37 14.39
N ILE A 62 2.65 1.52 13.75
CA ILE A 62 2.95 2.78 14.45
C ILE A 62 1.72 3.29 15.21
N THR A 63 0.53 3.25 14.59
CA THR A 63 -0.70 3.72 15.24
C THR A 63 -1.15 2.82 16.38
N GLU A 64 -0.89 1.52 16.28
CA GLU A 64 -1.10 0.54 17.36
C GLU A 64 -0.01 0.56 18.44
N GLY A 65 1.08 1.31 18.24
CA GLY A 65 2.22 1.36 19.17
C GLY A 65 3.10 0.11 19.16
N ARG A 66 2.96 -0.76 18.15
CA ARG A 66 3.84 -1.92 17.90
C ARG A 66 5.18 -1.50 17.29
N LEU A 67 5.23 -0.35 16.61
CA LEU A 67 6.43 0.20 15.98
C LEU A 67 6.68 1.63 16.44
N ASN A 68 7.84 1.88 17.05
CA ASN A 68 8.13 3.15 17.70
C ASN A 68 8.83 4.15 16.78
N ALA A 69 8.06 4.80 15.89
CA ALA A 69 8.58 5.84 15.02
C ALA A 69 8.87 7.14 15.78
N LYS A 70 9.89 7.88 15.34
CA LYS A 70 10.35 9.16 15.88
C LYS A 70 10.17 10.27 14.84
N HIS A 71 9.81 11.46 15.32
CA HIS A 71 9.67 12.63 14.46
C HIS A 71 11.03 13.00 13.83
N PRO A 72 11.11 13.29 12.52
CA PRO A 72 12.38 13.44 11.81
C PRO A 72 13.24 14.62 12.28
N LEU A 73 12.63 15.69 12.81
CA LEU A 73 13.36 16.88 13.26
C LEU A 73 13.66 16.89 14.75
N THR A 74 12.75 16.36 15.56
CA THR A 74 12.82 16.47 17.03
C THR A 74 13.25 15.16 17.68
N HIS A 75 13.24 14.05 16.92
CA HIS A 75 13.52 12.69 17.39
C HIS A 75 12.62 12.20 18.54
N ILE A 76 11.54 12.92 18.82
CA ILE A 76 10.55 12.57 19.85
C ILE A 76 9.72 11.37 19.35
N PRO A 77 9.49 10.34 20.18
CA PRO A 77 8.61 9.22 19.84
C PRO A 77 7.21 9.67 19.42
N TYR A 78 6.56 8.96 18.50
CA TYR A 78 5.24 9.33 17.98
C TYR A 78 4.18 9.45 19.08
N SER A 79 4.18 8.52 20.03
CA SER A 79 3.26 8.55 21.18
C SER A 79 3.44 9.81 22.04
N GLU A 80 4.68 10.28 22.20
CA GLU A 80 4.99 11.52 22.92
C GLU A 80 4.67 12.76 22.10
N TYR A 81 4.97 12.75 20.81
CA TYR A 81 4.57 13.79 19.87
C TYR A 81 3.05 14.00 19.90
N LEU A 82 2.25 12.93 19.90
CA LEU A 82 0.79 13.02 20.03
C LEU A 82 0.34 13.64 21.36
N ARG A 83 1.02 13.32 22.48
CA ARG A 83 0.71 13.93 23.78
C ARG A 83 1.01 15.42 23.79
N MET A 84 2.16 15.82 23.23
CA MET A 84 2.57 17.23 23.13
C MET A 84 1.66 18.01 22.19
N ASN A 85 1.26 17.40 21.06
CA ASN A 85 0.32 18.00 20.12
C ASN A 85 -1.05 18.24 20.78
N LYS A 86 -1.58 17.27 21.54
CA LYS A 86 -2.82 17.43 22.33
C LYS A 86 -2.71 18.52 23.40
N ALA A 87 -1.50 18.74 23.94
CA ALA A 87 -1.24 19.80 24.90
C ALA A 87 -1.06 21.20 24.25
N GLY A 88 -1.15 21.31 22.92
CA GLY A 88 -0.99 22.56 22.19
C GLY A 88 0.46 23.05 22.10
N LEU A 89 1.44 22.17 22.31
CA LEU A 89 2.88 22.50 22.19
C LEU A 89 3.35 22.57 20.73
N PHE A 90 2.61 21.95 19.81
CA PHE A 90 2.81 22.05 18.37
C PHE A 90 1.63 22.82 17.77
N SER A 91 1.93 23.77 16.90
CA SER A 91 0.96 24.76 16.44
C SER A 91 0.24 24.25 15.19
N PHE A 92 -1.08 24.44 15.12
CA PHE A 92 -1.87 24.13 13.92
C PHE A 92 -1.51 24.98 12.69
N GLU A 93 -0.72 26.05 12.87
CA GLU A 93 -0.41 27.06 11.85
C GLU A 93 0.98 26.91 11.23
N GLY A 94 1.87 26.06 11.78
CA GLY A 94 3.18 25.76 11.21
C GLY A 94 3.15 24.50 10.35
N ASP A 95 4.18 24.28 9.54
CA ASP A 95 4.47 23.05 8.78
C ASP A 95 4.66 21.78 9.67
N ASP A 96 4.08 21.78 10.88
CA ASP A 96 4.09 20.69 11.83
C ASP A 96 3.37 19.48 11.20
N ILE A 97 4.18 18.45 10.96
CA ILE A 97 3.85 17.30 10.12
C ILE A 97 2.59 16.60 10.63
N GLN A 98 1.55 16.57 9.79
CA GLN A 98 0.31 15.84 10.03
C GLN A 98 0.59 14.32 10.09
N GLY A 99 0.89 13.82 11.29
CA GLY A 99 1.02 12.39 11.58
C GLY A 99 2.32 11.73 11.06
N PRO A 100 2.49 10.43 11.31
CA PRO A 100 3.60 9.65 10.77
C PRO A 100 3.51 9.65 9.26
N ASN A 101 4.55 10.15 8.61
CA ASN A 101 4.72 10.05 7.18
C ASN A 101 5.96 9.22 6.86
N TRP A 102 6.26 9.12 5.57
CA TRP A 102 7.30 8.25 5.05
C TRP A 102 8.73 8.64 5.50
N ASN A 103 8.91 9.87 5.99
CA ASN A 103 10.18 10.40 6.50
C ASN A 103 10.37 10.20 8.01
N TRP A 104 9.38 9.65 8.73
CA TRP A 104 9.55 9.36 10.14
C TRP A 104 10.64 8.31 10.36
N LEU A 105 11.34 8.42 11.48
CA LEU A 105 12.54 7.63 11.75
C LEU A 105 12.21 6.42 12.61
N ILE A 106 12.68 5.24 12.24
CA ILE A 106 12.55 4.01 13.01
C ILE A 106 13.97 3.58 13.43
N PRO A 107 14.22 3.36 14.74
CA PRO A 107 15.47 2.77 15.20
C PRO A 107 15.75 1.41 14.55
N LEU A 108 16.99 1.12 14.19
CA LEU A 108 17.32 -0.12 13.48
C LEU A 108 16.96 -1.40 14.25
N ASP A 109 17.07 -1.40 15.58
CA ASP A 109 16.67 -2.56 16.40
C ASP A 109 15.16 -2.80 16.38
N GLU A 110 14.36 -1.73 16.25
CA GLU A 110 12.90 -1.83 16.03
C GLU A 110 12.60 -2.33 14.61
N VAL A 111 13.36 -1.88 13.60
CA VAL A 111 13.24 -2.37 12.22
C VAL A 111 13.47 -3.87 12.16
N GLU A 112 14.52 -4.38 12.82
CA GLU A 112 14.83 -5.81 12.84
C GLU A 112 13.67 -6.62 13.38
N ARG A 113 13.20 -6.25 14.59
CA ARG A 113 12.09 -6.92 15.26
C ARG A 113 10.82 -6.85 14.43
N TRP A 114 10.56 -5.71 13.80
CA TRP A 114 9.40 -5.52 12.95
C TRP A 114 9.46 -6.40 11.71
N ILE A 115 10.57 -6.42 10.98
CA ILE A 115 10.76 -7.26 9.78
C ILE A 115 10.65 -8.75 10.14
N GLN A 116 11.29 -9.17 11.24
CA GLN A 116 11.20 -10.54 11.76
C GLN A 116 9.77 -10.94 12.13
N SER A 117 8.97 -10.01 12.67
CA SER A 117 7.54 -10.25 12.97
C SER A 117 6.71 -10.52 11.71
N LYS A 118 7.19 -10.14 10.53
CA LYS A 118 6.58 -10.44 9.23
C LYS A 118 7.12 -11.73 8.60
N GLY A 119 7.92 -12.50 9.33
CA GLY A 119 8.52 -13.75 8.85
C GLY A 119 9.72 -13.54 7.93
N ILE A 120 10.30 -12.34 7.91
CA ILE A 120 11.43 -12.00 7.06
C ILE A 120 12.71 -11.96 7.92
N TYR A 121 13.72 -12.72 7.51
CA TYR A 121 15.03 -12.68 8.17
C TYR A 121 15.94 -11.66 7.49
N ILE A 122 16.57 -10.79 8.29
CA ILE A 122 17.52 -9.80 7.80
C ILE A 122 18.72 -9.71 8.75
N ASP A 123 19.92 -9.70 8.17
CA ASP A 123 21.16 -9.46 8.91
C ASP A 123 21.48 -7.95 8.88
N LEU A 124 21.03 -7.23 9.92
CA LEU A 124 21.24 -5.79 10.01
C LEU A 124 22.69 -5.40 10.29
N ASP A 125 23.49 -6.28 10.90
CA ASP A 125 24.90 -5.98 11.17
C ASP A 125 25.69 -5.99 9.86
N LEU A 126 25.42 -6.97 8.99
CA LEU A 126 25.97 -6.97 7.64
C LEU A 126 25.51 -5.75 6.84
N PHE A 127 24.22 -5.39 6.95
CA PHE A 127 23.67 -4.21 6.30
C PHE A 127 24.36 -2.91 6.75
N ARG A 128 24.50 -2.72 8.07
CA ARG A 128 25.23 -1.58 8.67
C ARG A 128 26.65 -1.53 8.15
N ALA A 129 27.39 -2.64 8.24
CA ALA A 129 28.78 -2.71 7.82
C ALA A 129 28.95 -2.27 6.35
N LYS A 130 28.03 -2.67 5.46
CA LYS A 130 28.05 -2.28 4.05
C LYS A 130 27.72 -0.80 3.83
N ILE A 131 26.72 -0.25 4.52
CA ILE A 131 26.38 1.18 4.38
C ILE A 131 27.55 2.06 4.83
N PHE A 132 28.17 1.74 5.98
CA PHE A 132 29.33 2.47 6.47
C PHE A 132 30.55 2.33 5.56
N ALA A 133 30.79 1.14 5.00
CA ALA A 133 31.92 0.93 4.07
C ALA A 133 31.74 1.65 2.72
N GLN A 134 30.49 1.82 2.24
CA GLN A 134 30.23 2.45 0.94
C GLN A 134 30.03 3.97 1.03
N GLY A 135 30.00 4.56 2.23
CA GLY A 135 29.82 6.00 2.43
C GLY A 135 28.44 6.52 2.02
N GLY A 136 27.38 5.72 2.21
CA GLY A 136 26.00 6.14 1.92
C GLY A 136 25.59 6.14 0.45
N LYS A 137 26.15 5.24 -0.37
CA LYS A 137 25.70 5.02 -1.77
C LYS A 137 24.32 4.35 -1.84
N SER A 138 23.75 4.27 -3.05
CA SER A 138 22.39 3.78 -3.33
C SER A 138 22.10 2.43 -2.67
N LEU A 139 20.87 2.23 -2.15
CA LEU A 139 20.45 0.96 -1.53
C LEU A 139 20.62 -0.23 -2.49
N SER A 140 20.43 0.00 -3.79
CA SER A 140 20.66 -0.99 -4.85
C SER A 140 22.07 -1.58 -4.87
N ASP A 141 23.07 -0.82 -4.39
CA ASP A 141 24.48 -1.21 -4.40
C ASP A 141 24.89 -1.90 -3.09
N VAL A 142 24.08 -1.75 -2.04
CA VAL A 142 24.31 -2.26 -0.69
C VAL A 142 23.73 -3.66 -0.53
N VAL A 143 22.58 -3.91 -1.18
CA VAL A 143 21.93 -5.22 -1.14
C VAL A 143 22.87 -6.23 -1.82
N PRO A 144 23.38 -7.24 -1.10
CA PRO A 144 24.18 -8.28 -1.73
C PRO A 144 23.39 -8.84 -2.92
N LYS A 145 24.06 -9.18 -4.03
CA LYS A 145 23.55 -10.28 -4.86
C LYS A 145 23.47 -11.48 -3.94
N ILE A 146 22.30 -11.71 -3.33
CA ILE A 146 22.08 -12.82 -2.43
C ILE A 146 22.10 -14.04 -3.33
N GLU A 147 23.23 -14.74 -3.37
CA GLU A 147 23.25 -16.10 -3.89
C GLU A 147 22.25 -16.91 -3.07
N PRO A 148 21.40 -17.72 -3.72
CA PRO A 148 20.36 -18.45 -3.03
C PRO A 148 20.98 -19.28 -1.91
N VAL A 149 20.72 -18.90 -0.67
CA VAL A 149 21.01 -19.75 0.50
C VAL A 149 20.23 -21.03 0.25
N GLN A 150 20.97 -22.12 0.05
CA GLN A 150 20.40 -23.46 -0.02
C GLN A 150 19.61 -23.66 1.27
N THR A 151 18.29 -23.65 1.16
CA THR A 151 17.43 -24.16 2.21
C THR A 151 17.92 -25.58 2.51
N PRO A 152 18.19 -25.92 3.78
CA PRO A 152 18.47 -27.30 4.14
C PRO A 152 17.30 -28.13 3.61
N ILE A 153 17.57 -29.01 2.66
CA ILE A 153 16.62 -30.02 2.24
C ILE A 153 16.31 -30.81 3.51
N LEU A 154 15.09 -30.64 4.03
CA LEU A 154 14.54 -31.50 5.07
C LEU A 154 14.58 -32.91 4.50
N GLY A 155 15.61 -33.66 4.89
CA GLY A 155 15.74 -35.07 4.59
C GLY A 155 14.55 -35.79 5.18
N VAL A 156 13.70 -36.30 4.29
CA VAL A 156 12.65 -37.27 4.61
C VAL A 156 13.35 -38.45 5.27
N SER A 157 13.20 -38.57 6.58
CA SER A 157 13.65 -39.73 7.34
C SER A 157 12.48 -40.71 7.41
N ASP A 158 12.70 -41.89 6.84
CA ASP A 158 11.77 -43.02 6.87
C ASP A 158 11.34 -43.35 8.30
N GLY A 159 10.02 -43.34 8.52
CA GLY A 159 9.40 -43.76 9.76
C GLY A 159 9.47 -45.27 9.92
N GLN A 160 10.30 -45.74 10.86
CA GLN A 160 10.24 -47.10 11.39
C GLN A 160 9.16 -47.16 12.48
N LEU A 161 8.10 -47.93 12.20
CA LEU A 161 7.04 -48.27 13.14
C LEU A 161 7.58 -49.21 14.22
N VAL A 162 7.56 -48.78 15.48
CA VAL A 162 7.69 -49.67 16.66
C VAL A 162 6.31 -49.85 17.26
N THR A 163 5.84 -51.09 17.27
CA THR A 163 4.61 -51.53 17.91
C THR A 163 4.81 -51.66 19.42
N HIS A 164 3.90 -51.12 20.21
CA HIS A 164 3.70 -51.54 21.60
C HIS A 164 2.24 -51.88 21.85
N ASN A 165 2.06 -53.11 22.34
CA ASN A 165 0.82 -53.76 22.70
C ASN A 165 0.05 -53.02 23.80
N SER A 166 -1.27 -52.96 23.69
CA SER A 166 -2.16 -52.97 24.85
C SER A 166 -3.42 -53.74 24.49
N ALA A 167 -3.67 -54.75 25.31
CA ALA A 167 -4.84 -55.61 25.29
C ALA A 167 -5.95 -54.97 26.12
N ASP A 168 -7.16 -55.00 25.57
CA ASP A 168 -8.49 -55.00 26.19
C ASP A 168 -9.45 -54.81 24.99
N GLY A 169 -10.46 -55.60 24.68
CA GLY A 169 -11.25 -56.55 25.43
C GLY A 169 -12.69 -56.39 24.92
N CYS A 170 -13.15 -57.35 24.09
CA CYS A 170 -14.55 -57.67 23.73
C CYS A 170 -15.48 -56.58 23.13
N PHE A 171 -15.84 -56.75 21.84
CA PHE A 171 -17.25 -56.95 21.43
C PHE A 171 -17.35 -57.54 20.00
N ASP A 172 -18.05 -58.67 19.90
CA ASP A 172 -18.56 -59.36 18.69
C ASP A 172 -19.54 -58.45 17.89
N THR A 173 -19.85 -58.56 16.59
CA THR A 173 -20.05 -59.69 15.66
C THR A 173 -20.18 -59.15 14.21
N ASP A 174 -19.69 -59.93 13.24
CA ASP A 174 -20.26 -60.25 11.91
C ASP A 174 -20.86 -59.17 10.97
N LYS A 175 -20.17 -58.90 9.84
CA LYS A 175 -20.56 -59.40 8.49
C LYS A 175 -19.60 -58.98 7.33
N PRO A 176 -19.57 -59.71 6.20
CA PRO A 176 -18.45 -59.75 5.24
C PRO A 176 -18.73 -59.13 3.86
N ASN A 177 -17.64 -59.02 3.07
CA ASN A 177 -17.53 -58.81 1.60
C ASN A 177 -17.99 -57.44 1.07
N SER A 178 -17.33 -56.76 0.13
CA SER A 178 -16.64 -57.25 -1.07
C SER A 178 -15.66 -56.21 -1.66
N CYS A 179 -14.68 -56.72 -2.42
CA CYS A 179 -13.81 -56.01 -3.35
C CYS A 179 -14.56 -55.10 -4.33
N VAL A 180 -14.00 -53.93 -4.67
CA VAL A 180 -13.64 -53.57 -6.06
C VAL A 180 -12.72 -52.35 -6.11
N ASP A 181 -11.75 -52.45 -7.01
CA ASP A 181 -10.83 -51.44 -7.52
C ASP A 181 -11.53 -50.16 -8.01
N SER A 182 -10.88 -49.01 -7.85
CA SER A 182 -10.70 -47.98 -8.89
C SER A 182 -9.89 -46.79 -8.36
N LEU A 183 -8.66 -46.65 -8.85
CA LEU A 183 -7.88 -45.41 -8.76
C LEU A 183 -8.44 -44.40 -9.78
N PRO A 184 -8.68 -43.12 -9.41
CA PRO A 184 -8.79 -42.07 -10.41
C PRO A 184 -7.40 -41.57 -10.78
N VAL A 185 -7.06 -41.74 -12.06
CA VAL A 185 -5.95 -41.08 -12.73
C VAL A 185 -6.23 -39.58 -12.74
N HIS A 186 -5.48 -38.80 -11.96
CA HIS A 186 -5.46 -37.35 -12.08
C HIS A 186 -4.61 -36.99 -13.31
N SER A 187 -5.29 -36.60 -14.39
CA SER A 187 -4.70 -35.97 -15.56
C SER A 187 -4.30 -34.53 -15.22
N GLU A 188 -2.99 -34.30 -15.19
CA GLU A 188 -2.36 -32.98 -15.19
C GLU A 188 -2.78 -32.21 -16.45
N SER A 189 -3.55 -31.14 -16.27
CA SER A 189 -3.83 -30.14 -17.30
C SER A 189 -4.17 -28.80 -16.64
N ASP A 190 -3.33 -28.37 -15.70
CA ASP A 190 -3.30 -26.99 -15.22
C ASP A 190 -2.38 -26.19 -16.15
N MET A 191 -2.96 -25.72 -17.26
CA MET A 191 -2.42 -24.57 -17.98
C MET A 191 -3.02 -23.34 -17.31
N ASP A 192 -2.27 -22.81 -16.34
CA ASP A 192 -2.51 -21.54 -15.69
C ASP A 192 -2.83 -20.46 -16.73
N LEU A 193 -4.09 -20.03 -16.72
CA LEU A 193 -4.49 -18.71 -17.20
C LEU A 193 -3.67 -17.70 -16.40
N ILE A 194 -2.60 -17.20 -17.01
CA ILE A 194 -1.90 -16.01 -16.52
C ILE A 194 -2.93 -14.87 -16.60
N GLN A 195 -3.55 -14.60 -15.47
CA GLN A 195 -4.40 -13.46 -15.23
C GLN A 195 -3.48 -12.24 -15.27
N THR A 196 -3.38 -11.64 -16.46
CA THR A 196 -2.69 -10.37 -16.69
C THR A 196 -3.43 -9.30 -15.88
N ASP A 197 -3.04 -9.13 -14.63
CA ASP A 197 -3.42 -7.98 -13.82
C ASP A 197 -2.68 -6.77 -14.39
N VAL A 198 -3.30 -6.18 -15.41
CA VAL A 198 -2.93 -4.88 -15.96
C VAL A 198 -2.98 -3.89 -14.80
N ILE A 199 -1.88 -3.18 -14.60
CA ILE A 199 -1.72 -2.05 -13.70
C ILE A 199 -2.93 -1.12 -13.91
N GLU A 200 -3.91 -1.23 -13.02
CA GLU A 200 -5.04 -0.33 -12.96
C GLU A 200 -4.48 0.98 -12.37
N VAL A 201 -3.80 1.77 -13.22
CA VAL A 201 -3.55 3.19 -12.92
C VAL A 201 -4.89 3.71 -12.45
N ASP A 202 -4.97 4.14 -11.19
CA ASP A 202 -6.24 4.50 -10.53
C ASP A 202 -7.03 5.39 -11.48
N HIS A 203 -8.00 4.77 -12.16
CA HIS A 203 -8.69 5.38 -13.28
C HIS A 203 -9.36 6.66 -12.81
N ALA A 204 -9.74 6.70 -11.52
CA ALA A 204 -10.30 7.86 -10.85
C ALA A 204 -9.32 9.03 -10.75
N GLU A 205 -8.02 8.80 -10.50
CA GLU A 205 -7.03 9.87 -10.47
C GLU A 205 -6.75 10.43 -11.86
N THR A 206 -6.69 9.56 -12.88
CA THR A 206 -6.55 9.97 -14.28
C THR A 206 -7.74 10.85 -14.70
N MET A 207 -8.97 10.42 -14.38
CA MET A 207 -10.17 11.21 -14.66
C MET A 207 -10.23 12.50 -13.83
N ALA A 208 -9.76 12.49 -12.58
CA ALA A 208 -9.71 13.68 -11.73
C ALA A 208 -8.75 14.75 -12.26
N ALA A 209 -7.62 14.33 -12.85
CA ALA A 209 -6.62 15.24 -13.42
C ALA A 209 -7.15 16.11 -14.58
N LEU A 210 -8.22 15.66 -15.26
CA LEU A 210 -8.87 16.38 -16.36
C LEU A 210 -9.53 17.69 -15.91
N PHE A 211 -9.83 17.84 -14.62
CA PHE A 211 -10.64 18.94 -14.12
C PHE A 211 -9.86 19.94 -13.26
N ASP A 212 -10.16 21.22 -13.45
CA ASP A 212 -9.76 22.26 -12.51
C ASP A 212 -10.62 22.24 -11.26
N SER A 213 -10.01 22.61 -10.13
CA SER A 213 -10.78 22.83 -8.90
C SER A 213 -11.75 24.01 -9.05
N VAL A 214 -13.01 23.80 -8.67
CA VAL A 214 -14.08 24.80 -8.77
C VAL A 214 -14.66 25.14 -7.40
N ARG A 215 -15.34 26.28 -7.29
CA ARG A 215 -16.05 26.68 -6.06
C ARG A 215 -17.37 25.93 -5.91
N ILE A 216 -17.90 25.93 -4.68
CA ILE A 216 -19.16 25.28 -4.31
C ILE A 216 -20.34 25.75 -5.19
N GLU A 217 -20.39 27.03 -5.55
CA GLU A 217 -21.49 27.56 -6.37
C GLU A 217 -21.48 26.99 -7.79
N VAL A 218 -20.31 26.59 -8.29
CA VAL A 218 -20.17 25.91 -9.58
C VAL A 218 -20.58 24.45 -9.44
N LEU A 219 -20.18 23.77 -8.35
CA LEU A 219 -20.63 22.41 -8.06
C LEU A 219 -22.16 22.31 -7.94
N GLU A 220 -22.82 23.23 -7.25
CA GLU A 220 -24.29 23.25 -7.14
C GLU A 220 -24.96 23.43 -8.51
N LYS A 221 -24.33 24.15 -9.44
CA LYS A 221 -24.84 24.28 -10.82
C LYS A 221 -24.66 23.00 -11.63
N MET A 222 -23.53 22.30 -11.44
CA MET A 222 -23.25 21.04 -12.13
C MET A 222 -24.08 19.88 -11.56
N PHE A 223 -24.21 19.83 -10.24
CA PHE A 223 -24.86 18.75 -9.48
C PHE A 223 -25.89 19.35 -8.50
N PRO A 224 -27.09 19.77 -8.96
CA PRO A 224 -28.06 20.43 -8.11
C PRO A 224 -28.48 19.59 -6.89
N ALA A 225 -28.27 20.15 -5.71
CA ALA A 225 -28.54 19.52 -4.42
C ALA A 225 -29.49 20.33 -3.54
N LYS A 226 -30.18 21.33 -4.12
CA LYS A 226 -31.07 22.27 -3.41
C LYS A 226 -30.34 23.05 -2.30
N GLY A 227 -29.09 23.45 -2.56
CA GLY A 227 -28.27 24.22 -1.63
C GLY A 227 -27.57 23.39 -0.54
N LYS A 228 -27.67 22.05 -0.59
CA LYS A 228 -27.02 21.17 0.40
C LYS A 228 -25.50 21.16 0.30
N TRP A 229 -24.93 21.53 -0.84
CA TRP A 229 -23.48 21.52 -1.03
C TRP A 229 -22.72 22.37 0.00
N LYS A 230 -23.29 23.48 0.46
CA LYS A 230 -22.69 24.31 1.50
C LYS A 230 -22.56 23.52 2.82
N SER A 231 -23.65 22.89 3.27
CA SER A 231 -23.64 22.07 4.48
C SER A 231 -22.70 20.88 4.34
N TRP A 232 -22.68 20.20 3.19
CA TRP A 232 -21.75 19.10 2.96
C TRP A 232 -20.28 19.53 2.95
N ALA A 233 -19.98 20.72 2.42
CA ALA A 233 -18.62 21.26 2.42
C ALA A 233 -18.16 21.67 3.82
N ASP A 234 -19.05 22.23 4.64
CA ASP A 234 -18.76 22.59 6.04
C ASP A 234 -18.44 21.34 6.88
N HIS A 235 -19.10 20.22 6.59
CA HIS A 235 -18.89 18.91 7.23
C HIS A 235 -18.02 17.94 6.40
N ALA A 236 -17.18 18.45 5.49
CA ALA A 236 -16.43 17.61 4.54
C ALA A 236 -15.48 16.60 5.22
N GLY A 237 -14.96 16.94 6.40
CA GLY A 237 -14.07 16.05 7.17
C GLY A 237 -14.78 14.84 7.76
N GLU A 238 -16.10 14.91 7.97
CA GLU A 238 -16.89 13.86 8.61
C GLU A 238 -17.61 12.97 7.58
N ASN A 239 -17.97 13.54 6.42
CA ASN A 239 -18.79 12.85 5.41
C ASN A 239 -18.00 12.25 4.22
N GLY A 240 -16.66 12.33 4.25
CA GLY A 240 -15.79 11.81 3.19
C GLY A 240 -15.59 12.74 1.98
N LEU A 241 -16.32 13.86 1.88
CA LEU A 241 -16.14 14.84 0.79
C LEU A 241 -14.76 15.51 0.84
N CYS A 242 -14.02 15.42 1.95
CA CYS A 242 -12.66 15.94 2.07
C CYS A 242 -11.72 15.40 0.99
N ALA A 243 -11.91 14.17 0.49
CA ALA A 243 -11.11 13.61 -0.59
C ALA A 243 -11.23 14.38 -1.92
N ALA A 244 -12.38 15.06 -2.14
CA ALA A 244 -12.58 15.91 -3.31
C ALA A 244 -12.06 17.35 -3.12
N ARG A 245 -11.69 17.75 -1.90
CA ARG A 245 -11.28 19.12 -1.58
C ARG A 245 -9.80 19.33 -1.91
N THR A 246 -9.53 20.20 -2.87
CA THR A 246 -8.16 20.51 -3.29
C THR A 246 -7.59 21.75 -2.60
N SER A 247 -8.43 22.71 -2.21
CA SER A 247 -8.02 23.91 -1.47
C SER A 247 -9.16 24.44 -0.59
N ARG A 248 -8.91 25.52 0.17
CA ARG A 248 -9.95 26.22 0.94
C ARG A 248 -11.09 26.63 -0.01
N ALA A 249 -12.27 26.06 0.21
CA ALA A 249 -13.50 26.28 -0.57
C ALA A 249 -13.42 25.94 -2.08
N LYS A 250 -12.48 25.08 -2.51
CA LYS A 250 -12.48 24.53 -3.88
C LYS A 250 -12.40 23.01 -3.88
N PHE A 251 -13.06 22.43 -4.87
CA PHE A 251 -13.24 20.98 -4.99
C PHE A 251 -12.97 20.54 -6.43
N ASN A 252 -12.42 19.35 -6.60
CA ASN A 252 -12.30 18.69 -7.88
C ASN A 252 -13.69 18.19 -8.35
N PRO A 253 -14.21 18.63 -9.52
CA PRO A 253 -15.52 18.23 -10.04
C PRO A 253 -15.75 16.73 -10.16
N TYR A 254 -14.75 15.96 -10.62
CA TYR A 254 -14.89 14.52 -10.80
C TYR A 254 -15.02 13.80 -9.45
N LYS A 255 -14.09 14.05 -8.52
CA LYS A 255 -14.14 13.46 -7.17
C LYS A 255 -15.43 13.85 -6.43
N ALA A 256 -15.88 15.10 -6.59
CA ALA A 256 -17.14 15.57 -6.02
C ALA A 256 -18.36 14.85 -6.64
N ALA A 257 -18.36 14.60 -7.95
CA ALA A 257 -19.42 13.86 -8.64
C ALA A 257 -19.54 12.42 -8.16
N MET A 258 -18.41 11.71 -7.99
CA MET A 258 -18.40 10.34 -7.50
C MET A 258 -18.93 10.26 -6.06
N TRP A 259 -18.51 11.19 -5.19
CA TRP A 259 -19.07 11.31 -3.85
C TRP A 259 -20.58 11.61 -3.86
N PHE A 260 -21.02 12.50 -4.76
CA PHE A 260 -22.42 12.88 -4.92
C PHE A 260 -23.31 11.70 -5.36
N LEU A 261 -22.83 10.85 -6.26
CA LEU A 261 -23.50 9.59 -6.62
C LEU A 261 -23.63 8.65 -5.42
N GLY A 262 -22.58 8.56 -4.59
CA GLY A 262 -22.62 7.79 -3.34
C GLY A 262 -23.69 8.24 -2.35
N GLN A 263 -24.19 9.48 -2.45
CA GLN A 263 -25.29 9.97 -1.61
C GLN A 263 -26.67 9.46 -2.04
N GLY A 264 -26.78 8.76 -3.18
CA GLY A 264 -28.05 8.18 -3.65
C GLY A 264 -29.10 9.22 -4.02
N ILE A 265 -28.69 10.34 -4.63
CA ILE A 265 -29.63 11.40 -5.06
C ILE A 265 -30.52 10.87 -6.18
N ALA A 266 -31.84 10.99 -6.02
CA ALA A 266 -32.81 10.50 -7.00
C ALA A 266 -32.59 11.12 -8.39
N ASN A 267 -32.74 10.30 -9.44
CA ASN A 267 -32.57 10.66 -10.86
C ASN A 267 -31.13 11.01 -11.27
N TRP A 268 -30.14 10.64 -10.46
CA TRP A 268 -28.73 10.71 -10.82
C TRP A 268 -28.17 9.29 -10.93
N ASP A 269 -27.73 8.95 -12.13
CA ASP A 269 -26.93 7.76 -12.40
C ASP A 269 -25.52 8.18 -12.84
N GLN A 270 -24.61 7.21 -12.87
CA GLN A 270 -23.22 7.45 -13.24
C GLN A 270 -23.09 8.03 -14.66
N ALA A 271 -23.90 7.54 -15.59
CA ALA A 271 -23.91 8.00 -16.98
C ALA A 271 -24.32 9.48 -17.10
N HIS A 272 -25.30 9.93 -16.32
CA HIS A 272 -25.72 11.34 -16.28
C HIS A 272 -24.63 12.21 -15.65
N CYS A 273 -24.00 11.77 -14.56
CA CYS A 273 -22.85 12.45 -13.97
C CYS A 273 -21.72 12.64 -14.99
N TYR A 274 -21.36 11.59 -15.72
CA TYR A 274 -20.31 11.66 -16.75
C TYR A 274 -20.68 12.58 -17.92
N ARG A 275 -21.94 12.61 -18.37
CA ARG A 275 -22.40 13.58 -19.38
C ARG A 275 -22.27 15.02 -18.90
N VAL A 276 -22.61 15.29 -17.64
CA VAL A 276 -22.46 16.62 -17.03
C VAL A 276 -20.98 17.00 -16.93
N LEU A 277 -20.12 16.09 -16.48
CA LEU A 277 -18.67 16.29 -16.41
C LEU A 277 -18.07 16.57 -17.79
N ALA A 278 -18.40 15.76 -18.79
CA ALA A 278 -17.94 15.92 -20.17
C ALA A 278 -18.35 17.27 -20.78
N LYS A 279 -19.51 17.82 -20.39
CA LYS A 279 -19.96 19.15 -20.84
C LYS A 279 -19.20 20.31 -20.18
N ASN A 280 -18.60 20.08 -19.01
CA ASN A 280 -17.91 21.10 -18.21
C ASN A 280 -16.39 20.87 -18.16
N LEU A 281 -15.82 20.13 -19.12
CA LEU A 281 -14.37 19.96 -19.25
C LEU A 281 -13.70 21.33 -19.51
N PRO A 282 -12.55 21.61 -18.87
CA PRO A 282 -11.77 22.78 -19.20
C PRO A 282 -11.16 22.64 -20.60
N ALA A 283 -10.87 23.78 -21.24
CA ALA A 283 -10.37 23.80 -22.62
C ALA A 283 -9.11 22.94 -22.83
N ARG A 284 -8.24 22.81 -21.82
CA ARG A 284 -7.02 21.99 -21.90
C ARG A 284 -7.26 20.49 -22.03
N SER A 285 -8.43 20.00 -21.61
CA SER A 285 -8.75 18.57 -21.54
C SER A 285 -9.95 18.23 -22.43
N PHE A 286 -10.26 19.10 -23.39
CA PHE A 286 -11.40 18.91 -24.29
C PHE A 286 -11.19 17.72 -25.23
N ASP A 287 -9.95 17.47 -25.66
CA ASP A 287 -9.60 16.34 -26.53
C ASP A 287 -9.78 14.97 -25.83
N GLU A 288 -9.70 14.97 -24.50
CA GLU A 288 -9.83 13.78 -23.65
C GLU A 288 -11.29 13.48 -23.26
N ARG A 289 -12.25 14.21 -23.84
CA ARG A 289 -13.69 14.04 -23.58
C ARG A 289 -14.20 12.62 -23.81
N HIS A 290 -13.62 11.91 -24.78
CA HIS A 290 -13.99 10.54 -25.12
C HIS A 290 -13.81 9.58 -23.93
N LEU A 291 -12.80 9.81 -23.07
CA LEU A 291 -12.54 8.99 -21.88
C LEU A 291 -13.71 8.95 -20.89
N LEU A 292 -14.56 9.99 -20.86
CA LEU A 292 -15.75 10.05 -19.99
C LEU A 292 -17.02 9.48 -20.63
N ILE A 293 -17.08 9.46 -21.96
CA ILE A 293 -18.26 9.01 -22.71
C ILE A 293 -18.15 7.52 -22.98
N ASP A 294 -16.99 7.05 -23.37
CA ASP A 294 -16.73 5.65 -23.73
C ASP A 294 -16.75 4.74 -22.48
N ALA A 295 -16.60 5.32 -21.28
CA ALA A 295 -16.78 4.62 -20.00
C ALA A 295 -18.25 4.24 -19.68
N GLN A 296 -19.19 4.43 -20.63
CA GLN A 296 -20.61 4.10 -20.49
C GLN A 296 -21.04 2.84 -21.25
N ASP A 297 -20.18 2.31 -22.14
CA ASP A 297 -20.43 1.09 -22.93
C ASP A 297 -19.86 -0.14 -22.22
#